data_AF-A0A6A6QMK3-F1
#
_entry.id   AF-A0A6A6QMK3-F1
#
_cell.length_a   1.000
_cell.length_b   1.000
_cell.length_c   1.000
_cell.angle_alpha   90.00
_cell.angle_beta   90.00
_cell.angle_gamma   90.00
#
_symmetry.space_group_name_H-M   'P 1'
#
loop_
_entity.id
_entity.type
_entity.pdbx_description
1 polymer ?
#
loop_
_entity_poly.entity_id
_entity_poly.type
_entity_poly.pdbx_seq_one_letter_code
_entity_poly.pdbx_strand_id
1 'polypeptide(L)'
;MTFAVREFKTFPEKWVKEGKAPFIHPQLYASNMPRSLQDAYSACAIYSTKTEQNSTVAFTVIESKANELIRVTKTANWTPLEVLAAVQSLLIFQIIRLFDGDIRQRTLAEAAEPVLEQWTQDLRDRTEKEVVTTTTNAASWRAWLFAESVRRTIAMSYTLKGMYTLVKNGYCTMGAAVTSLSFTAQRALWAASSMFEWSAAVRDNPPFWCQNMHFDSVLQDGKSWDVDDFGIVMMVMYKGRDRIDEWLQKGNVERNAVFNPDLFATMIETMPDEVHPDMLQYASTLP
;
A
#
# COMPACT_ATOMS: atom_id res chain seq x y z
N MET A 1 8.89 -13.25 -2.11
CA MET A 1 9.54 -12.11 -1.43
C MET A 1 10.10 -11.06 -2.39
N THR A 2 10.84 -11.44 -3.45
CA THR A 2 11.41 -10.48 -4.43
C THR A 2 10.40 -9.51 -5.01
N PHE A 3 9.15 -9.95 -5.26
CA PHE A 3 8.06 -9.09 -5.70
C PHE A 3 7.81 -7.93 -4.71
N ALA A 4 7.50 -8.24 -3.45
CA ALA A 4 7.10 -7.21 -2.50
C ALA A 4 8.24 -6.25 -2.13
N VAL A 5 9.49 -6.72 -2.09
CA VAL A 5 10.66 -5.84 -1.97
C VAL A 5 10.72 -4.88 -3.16
N ARG A 6 10.55 -5.39 -4.38
CA ARG A 6 10.52 -4.55 -5.59
C ARG A 6 9.38 -3.53 -5.53
N GLU A 7 8.16 -3.96 -5.17
CA GLU A 7 7.01 -3.05 -5.08
C GLU A 7 7.24 -1.97 -4.02
N PHE A 8 7.71 -2.34 -2.82
CA PHE A 8 7.98 -1.38 -1.75
C PHE A 8 9.00 -0.32 -2.17
N LYS A 9 10.05 -0.70 -2.91
CA LYS A 9 11.04 0.24 -3.45
C LYS A 9 10.44 1.27 -4.41
N THR A 10 9.29 1.00 -5.03
CA THR A 10 8.61 1.96 -5.92
C THR A 10 7.82 3.03 -5.16
N PHE A 11 7.46 2.79 -3.89
CA PHE A 11 6.53 3.68 -3.18
C PHE A 11 7.07 5.10 -2.97
N PRO A 12 8.34 5.32 -2.58
CA PRO A 12 8.91 6.67 -2.49
C PRO A 12 8.78 7.45 -3.81
N GLU A 13 9.06 6.79 -4.94
CA GLU A 13 9.05 7.41 -6.26
C GLU A 13 7.61 7.66 -6.76
N LYS A 14 6.70 6.68 -6.58
CA LYS A 14 5.27 6.84 -6.86
C LYS A 14 4.70 8.04 -6.10
N TRP A 15 5.08 8.19 -4.83
CA TRP A 15 4.59 9.30 -4.02
C TRP A 15 4.99 10.66 -4.59
N VAL A 16 6.23 10.82 -5.02
CA VAL A 16 6.72 12.09 -5.59
C VAL A 16 6.14 12.37 -6.98
N LYS A 17 5.94 11.33 -7.80
CA LYS A 17 5.44 11.51 -9.17
C LYS A 17 3.93 11.68 -9.25
N GLU A 18 3.19 11.01 -8.37
CA GLU A 18 1.72 10.94 -8.45
C GLU A 18 1.02 11.66 -7.28
N GLY A 19 1.78 12.15 -6.28
CA GLY A 19 1.23 12.75 -5.07
C GLY A 19 0.58 11.74 -4.11
N LYS A 20 0.69 10.43 -4.37
CA LYS A 20 0.08 9.35 -3.58
C LYS A 20 0.98 8.13 -3.44
N ALA A 21 0.83 7.42 -2.33
CA ALA A 21 1.42 6.10 -2.11
C ALA A 21 0.32 5.13 -1.66
N PRO A 22 0.53 3.80 -1.71
CA PRO A 22 -0.50 2.81 -1.35
C PRO A 22 -1.14 3.01 0.05
N PHE A 23 -0.41 3.64 0.98
CA PHE A 23 -0.86 3.95 2.34
C PHE A 23 -0.89 5.46 2.66
N ILE A 24 -0.68 6.33 1.66
CA ILE A 24 -0.71 7.81 1.81
C ILE A 24 -1.66 8.38 0.76
N HIS A 25 -2.83 8.85 1.20
CA HIS A 25 -3.84 9.42 0.32
C HIS A 25 -3.64 10.93 0.10
N PRO A 26 -3.74 11.44 -1.15
CA PRO A 26 -3.48 12.84 -1.46
C PRO A 26 -4.45 13.80 -0.77
N GLN A 27 -5.73 13.42 -0.65
CA GLN A 27 -6.77 14.27 -0.05
C GLN A 27 -6.70 14.34 1.48
N LEU A 28 -5.91 13.49 2.13
CA LEU A 28 -5.81 13.51 3.60
C LEU A 28 -5.10 14.77 4.10
N TYR A 29 -4.09 15.23 3.35
CA TYR A 29 -3.22 16.35 3.72
C TYR A 29 -3.33 17.56 2.77
N ALA A 30 -4.32 17.57 1.87
CA ALA A 30 -4.48 18.59 0.83
C ALA A 30 -4.53 20.03 1.38
N SER A 31 -5.13 20.23 2.57
CA SER A 31 -5.22 21.55 3.19
C SER A 31 -3.94 21.96 3.93
N ASN A 32 -3.22 20.99 4.50
CA ASN A 32 -2.00 21.24 5.25
C ASN A 32 -1.21 19.93 5.37
N MET A 33 -0.01 19.90 4.78
CA MET A 33 0.90 18.77 4.89
C MET A 33 1.80 18.96 6.12
N PRO A 34 1.76 18.06 7.13
CA PRO A 34 2.64 18.13 8.30
C PRO A 34 4.13 18.13 7.93
N ARG A 35 4.96 18.76 8.77
CA ARG A 35 6.40 18.88 8.54
C ARG A 35 7.10 17.54 8.33
N SER A 36 6.70 16.52 9.08
CA SER A 36 7.22 15.15 8.94
C SER A 36 7.06 14.61 7.51
N LEU A 37 5.88 14.79 6.92
CA LEU A 37 5.59 14.37 5.55
C LEU A 37 6.29 15.27 4.52
N GLN A 38 6.42 16.57 4.75
CA GLN A 38 7.20 17.45 3.86
C GLN A 38 8.67 17.02 3.78
N ASP A 39 9.28 16.71 4.93
CA ASP A 39 10.67 16.26 5.01
C ASP A 39 10.82 14.86 4.35
N ALA A 40 9.87 13.94 4.56
CA ALA A 40 9.86 12.64 3.90
C ALA A 40 9.67 12.76 2.37
N TYR A 41 8.75 13.62 1.91
CA TYR A 41 8.51 13.88 0.49
C TYR A 41 9.77 14.46 -0.19
N SER A 42 10.44 15.40 0.47
CA SER A 42 11.71 15.97 -0.01
C SER A 42 12.82 14.91 -0.08
N ALA A 43 12.89 14.02 0.92
CA ALA A 43 13.82 12.90 0.92
C ALA A 43 13.53 11.90 -0.21
N CYS A 44 12.26 11.64 -0.54
CA CYS A 44 11.88 10.84 -1.70
C CYS A 44 12.33 11.46 -3.02
N ALA A 45 12.27 12.79 -3.16
CA ALA A 45 12.73 13.48 -4.37
C ALA A 45 14.26 13.42 -4.53
N ILE A 46 15.00 13.49 -3.42
CA ILE A 46 16.45 13.25 -3.41
C ILE A 46 16.74 11.79 -3.77
N TYR A 47 15.97 10.86 -3.20
CA TYR A 47 16.11 9.44 -3.47
C TYR A 47 15.84 9.10 -4.95
N SER A 48 14.82 9.70 -5.58
CA SER A 48 14.48 9.44 -6.99
C SER A 48 15.50 10.00 -8.00
N THR A 49 16.32 10.95 -7.58
CA THR A 49 17.42 11.54 -8.37
C THR A 49 18.79 10.98 -7.99
N LYS A 50 18.83 9.97 -7.12
CA LYS A 50 20.05 9.31 -6.68
C LYS A 50 20.74 8.58 -7.83
N THR A 51 22.04 8.80 -7.97
CA THR A 51 22.96 8.07 -8.84
C THR A 51 24.06 7.41 -8.01
N GLU A 52 24.91 6.60 -8.63
CA GLU A 52 26.06 6.02 -7.94
C GLU A 52 26.99 7.11 -7.37
N GLN A 53 27.20 8.19 -8.12
CA GLN A 53 28.11 9.29 -7.77
C GLN A 53 27.62 10.14 -6.59
N ASN A 54 26.30 10.33 -6.44
CA ASN A 54 25.73 11.16 -5.38
C ASN A 54 25.14 10.35 -4.21
N SER A 55 25.22 9.01 -4.27
CA SER A 55 24.57 8.08 -3.33
C SER A 55 24.87 8.39 -1.86
N THR A 56 26.15 8.62 -1.51
CA THR A 56 26.57 8.95 -0.15
C THR A 56 25.91 10.25 0.35
N VAL A 57 25.85 11.27 -0.50
CA VAL A 57 25.24 12.56 -0.14
C VAL A 57 23.72 12.39 0.02
N ALA A 58 23.08 11.69 -0.92
CA ALA A 58 21.65 11.41 -0.85
C ALA A 58 21.27 10.70 0.47
N PHE A 59 21.98 9.62 0.82
CA PHE A 59 21.73 8.89 2.06
C PHE A 59 22.07 9.68 3.31
N THR A 60 23.06 10.58 3.28
CA THR A 60 23.36 11.49 4.41
C THR A 60 22.18 12.43 4.69
N VAL A 61 21.57 12.99 3.65
CA VAL A 61 20.40 13.88 3.81
C VAL A 61 19.18 13.10 4.31
N ILE A 62 18.91 11.94 3.70
CA ILE A 62 17.82 11.04 4.13
C ILE A 62 18.02 10.64 5.60
N GLU A 63 19.26 10.35 6.00
CA GLU A 63 19.60 10.04 7.38
C GLU A 63 19.31 11.20 8.33
N SER A 64 19.73 12.43 8.00
CA SER A 64 19.44 13.61 8.81
C SER A 64 17.94 13.81 9.02
N LYS A 65 17.15 13.70 7.95
CA LYS A 65 15.69 13.89 8.01
C LYS A 65 14.97 12.85 8.85
N ALA A 66 15.34 11.58 8.70
CA ALA A 66 14.80 10.53 9.55
C ALA A 66 15.18 10.73 11.03
N ASN A 67 16.42 11.16 11.30
CA ASN A 67 16.89 11.38 12.67
C ASN A 67 16.24 12.62 13.32
N GLU A 68 16.01 13.69 12.55
CA GLU A 68 15.22 14.87 12.98
C GLU A 68 13.82 14.45 13.41
N LEU A 69 13.13 13.64 12.58
CA LEU A 69 11.78 13.13 12.89
C LEU A 69 11.75 12.35 14.22
N ILE A 70 12.71 11.45 14.43
CA ILE A 70 12.80 10.63 15.66
C ILE A 70 13.14 11.49 16.89
N ARG A 71 13.88 12.60 16.73
CA ARG A 71 14.23 13.50 17.84
C ARG A 71 13.04 14.33 18.33
N VAL A 72 12.21 14.84 17.42
CA VAL A 72 11.03 15.69 17.75
C VAL A 72 10.06 14.98 18.70
N THR A 73 10.00 13.66 18.62
CA THR A 73 9.13 12.77 19.42
C THR A 73 9.30 12.92 20.93
N LYS A 74 10.49 13.28 21.41
CA LYS A 74 10.77 13.33 22.86
C LYS A 74 9.98 14.40 23.61
N THR A 75 9.34 15.34 22.91
CA THR A 75 8.72 16.51 23.51
C THR A 75 7.33 16.85 22.94
N ALA A 76 6.83 16.08 21.98
CA ALA A 76 5.64 16.46 21.22
C ALA A 76 4.35 15.82 21.76
N ASN A 77 3.28 16.63 21.87
CA ASN A 77 1.93 16.15 22.11
C ASN A 77 1.15 16.12 20.79
N TRP A 78 1.24 15.02 20.05
CA TRP A 78 0.66 14.88 18.72
C TRP A 78 -0.83 14.55 18.74
N THR A 79 -1.57 15.17 17.81
CA THR A 79 -2.91 14.72 17.42
C THR A 79 -2.86 13.37 16.70
N PRO A 80 -3.96 12.59 16.62
CA PRO A 80 -3.97 11.33 15.88
C PRO A 80 -3.55 11.46 14.40
N LEU A 81 -3.88 12.58 13.76
CA LEU A 81 -3.46 12.87 12.37
C LEU A 81 -1.95 13.11 12.25
N GLU A 82 -1.34 13.74 13.25
CA GLU A 82 0.12 13.95 13.30
C GLU A 82 0.87 12.65 13.63
N VAL A 83 0.33 11.80 14.52
CA VAL A 83 0.88 10.45 14.75
C VAL A 83 0.83 9.64 13.45
N LEU A 84 -0.30 9.65 12.74
CA LEU A 84 -0.44 9.00 11.43
C LEU A 84 0.62 9.50 10.44
N ALA A 85 0.78 10.82 10.31
CA ALA A 85 1.78 11.43 9.43
C ALA A 85 3.21 11.05 9.82
N ALA A 86 3.52 10.98 11.13
CA ALA A 86 4.82 10.56 11.63
C ALA A 86 5.12 9.08 11.31
N VAL A 87 4.14 8.18 11.50
CA VAL A 87 4.27 6.76 11.13
C VAL A 87 4.46 6.61 9.63
N GLN A 88 3.64 7.28 8.81
CA GLN A 88 3.77 7.26 7.35
C GLN A 88 5.15 7.74 6.89
N SER A 89 5.65 8.83 7.47
CA SER A 89 6.97 9.38 7.17
C SER A 89 8.09 8.41 7.55
N LEU A 90 8.02 7.81 8.75
CA LEU A 90 9.01 6.84 9.20
C LEU A 90 8.98 5.56 8.35
N LEU A 91 7.80 5.09 7.93
CA LEU A 91 7.68 3.96 6.99
C LEU A 91 8.40 4.22 5.67
N ILE A 92 8.25 5.41 5.10
CA ILE A 92 8.96 5.81 3.88
C ILE A 92 10.48 5.77 4.08
N PHE A 93 10.99 6.34 5.18
CA PHE A 93 12.41 6.28 5.51
C PHE A 93 12.90 4.84 5.69
N GLN A 94 12.11 4.00 6.35
CA GLN A 94 12.43 2.58 6.58
C GLN A 94 12.46 1.79 5.27
N ILE A 95 11.50 2.00 4.36
CA ILE A 95 11.49 1.38 3.02
C ILE A 95 12.78 1.69 2.27
N ILE A 96 13.19 2.98 2.24
CA ILE A 96 14.43 3.40 1.58
C ILE A 96 15.65 2.73 2.23
N ARG A 97 15.76 2.82 3.55
CA ARG A 97 16.92 2.32 4.31
C ARG A 97 17.08 0.80 4.27
N LEU A 98 15.98 0.05 4.32
CA LEU A 98 16.01 -1.40 4.37
C LEU A 98 16.29 -2.02 2.99
N PHE A 99 15.67 -1.50 1.93
CA PHE A 99 15.66 -2.16 0.61
C PHE A 99 16.56 -1.52 -0.45
N ASP A 100 17.05 -0.30 -0.23
CA ASP A 100 18.03 0.35 -1.11
C ASP A 100 19.24 0.92 -0.37
N GLY A 101 19.24 0.87 0.96
CA GLY A 101 20.34 1.34 1.80
C GLY A 101 21.53 0.39 1.86
N ASP A 102 22.68 0.96 2.22
CA ASP A 102 23.89 0.22 2.56
C ASP A 102 23.81 -0.42 3.97
N ILE A 103 24.90 -1.03 4.42
CA ILE A 103 24.98 -1.67 5.75
C ILE A 103 24.64 -0.66 6.85
N ARG A 104 25.14 0.59 6.75
CA ARG A 104 24.89 1.65 7.73
C ARG A 104 23.40 2.01 7.77
N GLN A 105 22.77 2.21 6.62
CA GLN A 105 21.35 2.54 6.55
C GLN A 105 20.48 1.42 7.15
N ARG A 106 20.84 0.15 6.94
CA ARG A 106 20.16 -0.98 7.59
C ARG A 106 20.34 -0.97 9.10
N THR A 107 21.54 -0.71 9.62
CA THR A 107 21.75 -0.56 11.07
C THR A 107 20.91 0.58 11.66
N LEU A 108 20.80 1.71 10.96
CA LEU A 108 19.96 2.84 11.38
C LEU A 108 18.46 2.52 11.32
N ALA A 109 18.04 1.74 10.32
CA ALA A 109 16.68 1.23 10.22
C ALA A 109 16.32 0.33 11.40
N GLU A 110 17.19 -0.64 11.72
CA GLU A 110 17.06 -1.52 12.89
C GLU A 110 16.99 -0.74 14.20
N ALA A 111 17.85 0.26 14.39
CA ALA A 111 17.84 1.09 15.59
C ALA A 111 16.54 1.92 15.75
N ALA A 112 15.85 2.22 14.65
CA ALA A 112 14.59 2.95 14.63
C ALA A 112 13.35 2.03 14.63
N GLU A 113 13.52 0.70 14.56
CA GLU A 113 12.41 -0.26 14.60
C GLU A 113 11.55 -0.13 15.88
N PRO A 114 12.13 -0.07 17.09
CA PRO A 114 11.32 0.06 18.31
C PRO A 114 10.50 1.36 18.34
N VAL A 115 11.00 2.43 17.71
CA VAL A 115 10.29 3.70 17.60
C VAL A 115 9.08 3.56 16.67
N LEU A 116 9.26 2.94 15.50
CA LEU A 116 8.17 2.70 14.57
C LEU A 116 7.09 1.79 15.19
N GLU A 117 7.49 0.75 15.91
CA GLU A 117 6.57 -0.15 16.62
C GLU A 117 5.75 0.61 17.67
N GLN A 118 6.42 1.42 18.50
CA GLN A 118 5.76 2.23 19.52
C GLN A 118 4.76 3.23 18.90
N TRP A 119 5.11 3.91 17.80
CA TRP A 119 4.19 4.85 17.15
C TRP A 119 3.05 4.15 16.44
N THR A 120 3.29 2.96 15.89
CA THR A 120 2.22 2.16 15.27
C THR A 120 1.21 1.72 16.33
N GLN A 121 1.68 1.35 17.52
CA GLN A 121 0.81 1.01 18.65
C GLN A 121 0.06 2.24 19.17
N ASP A 122 0.73 3.36 19.39
CA ASP A 122 0.09 4.62 19.81
C ASP A 122 -0.97 5.09 18.80
N LEU A 123 -0.69 4.97 17.50
CA LEU A 123 -1.66 5.24 16.45
C LEU A 123 -2.90 4.34 16.59
N ARG A 124 -2.70 3.03 16.76
CA ARG A 124 -3.78 2.05 16.92
C ARG A 124 -4.66 2.38 18.12
N ASP A 125 -4.04 2.65 19.27
CA ASP A 125 -4.76 2.91 20.52
C ASP A 125 -5.57 4.21 20.45
N ARG A 126 -5.03 5.26 19.82
CA ARG A 126 -5.71 6.56 19.68
C ARG A 126 -6.84 6.57 18.65
N THR A 127 -6.89 5.60 17.75
CA THR A 127 -7.80 5.59 16.60
C THR A 127 -8.73 4.38 16.55
N GLU A 128 -8.74 3.56 17.60
CA GLU A 128 -9.54 2.33 17.67
C GLU A 128 -11.02 2.60 17.34
N LYS A 129 -11.60 3.65 17.93
CA LYS A 129 -13.01 4.01 17.74
C LYS A 129 -13.31 4.44 16.31
N GLU A 130 -12.48 5.31 15.74
CA GLU A 130 -12.60 5.81 14.36
C GLU A 130 -12.48 4.66 13.35
N VAL A 131 -11.53 3.74 13.58
CA VAL A 131 -11.33 2.58 12.71
C VAL A 131 -12.51 1.62 12.78
N VAL A 132 -13.04 1.32 13.97
CA VAL A 132 -14.17 0.38 14.13
C VAL A 132 -15.45 0.96 13.53
N THR A 133 -15.78 2.22 13.84
CA THR A 133 -17.05 2.85 13.44
C THR A 133 -17.18 3.05 11.93
N THR A 134 -16.06 3.23 11.22
CA THR A 134 -16.04 3.54 9.78
C THR A 134 -15.95 2.32 8.86
N THR A 135 -15.99 1.10 9.41
CA THR A 135 -16.00 -0.14 8.61
C THR A 135 -17.30 -0.31 7.81
N THR A 136 -18.43 0.08 8.39
CA THR A 136 -19.76 -0.04 7.77
C THR A 136 -20.54 1.27 7.74
N ASN A 137 -20.33 2.16 8.71
CA ASN A 137 -21.15 3.36 8.94
C ASN A 137 -20.30 4.62 9.12
N ALA A 138 -19.41 4.91 8.16
CA ALA A 138 -18.63 6.13 8.23
C ALA A 138 -19.53 7.37 8.15
N ALA A 139 -19.46 8.24 9.15
CA ALA A 139 -20.28 9.46 9.24
C ALA A 139 -20.01 10.46 8.11
N SER A 140 -18.85 10.39 7.47
CA SER A 140 -18.48 11.20 6.30
C SER A 140 -17.34 10.55 5.52
N TRP A 141 -17.15 10.96 4.26
CA TRP A 141 -15.99 10.56 3.47
C TRP A 141 -14.67 10.91 4.15
N ARG A 142 -14.56 12.07 4.83
CA ARG A 142 -13.33 12.45 5.55
C ARG A 142 -13.03 11.53 6.73
N ALA A 143 -14.05 11.11 7.47
CA ALA A 143 -13.91 10.16 8.56
C ALA A 143 -13.49 8.78 8.03
N TRP A 144 -14.12 8.31 6.95
CA TRP A 144 -13.73 7.07 6.28
C TRP A 144 -12.29 7.13 5.78
N LEU A 145 -11.90 8.21 5.10
CA LEU A 145 -10.58 8.39 4.53
C LEU A 145 -9.48 8.38 5.59
N PHE A 146 -9.71 9.09 6.71
CA PHE A 146 -8.79 9.07 7.84
C PHE A 146 -8.63 7.66 8.40
N ALA A 147 -9.74 6.98 8.71
CA ALA A 147 -9.70 5.63 9.27
C ALA A 147 -9.09 4.58 8.32
N GLU A 148 -9.38 4.66 7.03
CA GLU A 148 -8.79 3.78 6.02
C GLU A 148 -7.27 4.04 5.86
N SER A 149 -6.85 5.30 5.94
CA SER A 149 -5.43 5.65 5.94
C SER A 149 -4.70 5.09 7.17
N VAL A 150 -5.36 5.10 8.34
CA VAL A 150 -4.86 4.46 9.56
C VAL A 150 -4.71 2.95 9.36
N ARG A 151 -5.77 2.26 8.89
CA ARG A 151 -5.76 0.81 8.63
C ARG A 151 -4.60 0.41 7.70
N ARG A 152 -4.46 1.13 6.58
CA ARG A 152 -3.39 0.88 5.59
C ARG A 152 -2.00 1.15 6.14
N THR A 153 -1.83 2.20 6.94
CA THR A 153 -0.54 2.54 7.57
C THR A 153 -0.13 1.49 8.59
N ILE A 154 -1.03 1.04 9.47
CA ILE A 154 -0.76 -0.02 10.45
C ILE A 154 -0.42 -1.33 9.73
N ALA A 155 -1.21 -1.69 8.70
CA ALA A 155 -0.95 -2.86 7.88
C ALA A 155 0.39 -2.80 7.14
N MET A 156 0.76 -1.65 6.60
CA MET A 156 2.08 -1.46 6.01
C MET A 156 3.19 -1.63 7.04
N SER A 157 3.03 -1.06 8.25
CA SER A 157 4.02 -1.16 9.33
C SER A 157 4.30 -2.59 9.76
N TYR A 158 3.25 -3.35 10.06
CA TYR A 158 3.43 -4.75 10.47
C TYR A 158 3.91 -5.63 9.30
N THR A 159 3.46 -5.36 8.06
CA THR A 159 3.92 -6.09 6.87
C THR A 159 5.40 -5.83 6.59
N LEU A 160 5.86 -4.60 6.74
CA LEU A 160 7.27 -4.22 6.58
C LEU A 160 8.14 -4.96 7.60
N LYS A 161 7.76 -4.94 8.88
CA LYS A 161 8.47 -5.67 9.96
C LYS A 161 8.45 -7.18 9.73
N GLY A 162 7.29 -7.74 9.36
CA GLY A 162 7.14 -9.15 9.05
C GLY A 162 8.02 -9.61 7.89
N MET A 163 8.07 -8.82 6.81
CA MET A 163 8.97 -9.10 5.70
C MET A 163 10.44 -8.99 6.07
N TYR A 164 10.82 -7.92 6.77
CA TYR A 164 12.20 -7.71 7.13
C TYR A 164 12.72 -8.84 8.03
N THR A 165 11.94 -9.25 9.04
CA THR A 165 12.30 -10.39 9.91
C THR A 165 12.33 -11.71 9.17
N LEU A 166 11.42 -11.94 8.21
CA LEU A 166 11.44 -13.12 7.35
C LEU A 166 12.73 -13.17 6.50
N VAL A 167 13.14 -12.05 5.91
CA VAL A 167 14.38 -11.95 5.12
C VAL A 167 15.62 -12.11 6.00
N LYS A 168 15.63 -11.49 7.19
CA LYS A 168 16.79 -11.48 8.09
C LYS A 168 16.99 -12.82 8.82
N ASN A 169 15.90 -13.38 9.35
CA ASN A 169 15.93 -14.50 10.30
C ASN A 169 15.41 -15.81 9.69
N GLY A 170 14.80 -15.77 8.49
CA GLY A 170 14.16 -16.93 7.86
C GLY A 170 12.73 -17.23 8.36
N TYR A 171 12.19 -16.44 9.29
CA TYR A 171 10.82 -16.57 9.80
C TYR A 171 10.19 -15.21 10.13
N CYS A 172 8.87 -15.11 9.97
CA CYS A 172 8.10 -13.89 10.25
C CYS A 172 7.68 -13.83 11.72
N THR A 173 7.96 -12.73 12.42
CA THR A 173 7.52 -12.51 13.81
C THR A 173 6.14 -11.87 13.93
N MET A 174 5.59 -11.38 12.82
CA MET A 174 4.37 -10.58 12.80
C MET A 174 3.15 -11.33 12.23
N GLY A 175 3.27 -12.64 11.95
CA GLY A 175 2.25 -13.41 11.23
C GLY A 175 0.83 -13.25 11.81
N ALA A 176 0.65 -13.53 13.11
CA ALA A 176 -0.65 -13.38 13.75
C ALA A 176 -1.15 -11.93 13.76
N ALA A 177 -0.27 -10.98 14.05
CA ALA A 177 -0.61 -9.56 14.11
C ALA A 177 -1.09 -9.05 12.74
N VAL A 178 -0.37 -9.35 11.66
CA VAL A 178 -0.72 -8.91 10.31
C VAL A 178 -2.00 -9.63 9.83
N THR A 179 -2.18 -10.92 10.15
CA THR A 179 -3.41 -11.66 9.78
C THR A 179 -4.66 -11.12 10.48
N SER A 180 -4.52 -10.48 11.64
CA SER A 180 -5.67 -9.84 12.32
C SER A 180 -6.08 -8.49 11.71
N LEU A 181 -5.34 -7.98 10.73
CA LEU A 181 -5.61 -6.66 10.15
C LEU A 181 -6.69 -6.71 9.08
N SER A 182 -7.34 -5.58 8.91
CA SER A 182 -8.41 -5.42 7.92
C SER A 182 -8.26 -4.09 7.20
N PHE A 183 -8.68 -4.03 5.93
CA PHE A 183 -8.69 -2.83 5.11
C PHE A 183 -9.67 -2.96 3.95
N THR A 184 -9.93 -1.86 3.25
CA THR A 184 -10.82 -1.82 2.07
C THR A 184 -9.96 -1.93 0.81
N ALA A 185 -10.10 -2.99 0.02
CA ALA A 185 -9.28 -3.20 -1.18
C ALA A 185 -9.82 -2.49 -2.45
N GLN A 186 -11.08 -2.04 -2.41
CA GLN A 186 -11.75 -1.42 -3.54
C GLN A 186 -11.08 -0.11 -3.97
N ARG A 187 -10.53 -0.12 -5.19
CA ARG A 187 -9.80 0.98 -5.81
C ARG A 187 -10.64 2.24 -5.95
N ALA A 188 -11.89 2.14 -6.39
CA ALA A 188 -12.74 3.30 -6.59
C ALA A 188 -12.99 4.08 -5.28
N LEU A 189 -13.15 3.35 -4.17
CA LEU A 189 -13.35 3.94 -2.84
C LEU A 189 -12.07 4.65 -2.36
N TRP A 190 -10.91 4.00 -2.50
CA TRP A 190 -9.64 4.58 -2.08
C TRP A 190 -9.17 5.71 -3.00
N ALA A 191 -9.46 5.67 -4.29
CA ALA A 191 -9.01 6.69 -5.25
C ALA A 191 -9.90 7.94 -5.31
N ALA A 192 -11.07 7.91 -4.68
CA ALA A 192 -12.02 9.02 -4.69
C ALA A 192 -11.36 10.32 -4.19
N SER A 193 -11.52 11.38 -4.96
CA SER A 193 -10.93 12.70 -4.68
C SER A 193 -11.91 13.69 -4.03
N SER A 194 -13.17 13.30 -3.94
CA SER A 194 -14.24 14.10 -3.34
C SER A 194 -15.30 13.23 -2.66
N MET A 195 -16.15 13.86 -1.84
CA MET A 195 -17.29 13.19 -1.22
C MET A 195 -18.29 12.68 -2.27
N PHE A 196 -18.43 13.40 -3.39
CA PHE A 196 -19.31 13.01 -4.49
C PHE A 196 -18.80 11.71 -5.15
N GLU A 197 -17.53 11.67 -5.53
CA GLU A 197 -16.90 10.48 -6.12
C GLU A 197 -16.94 9.28 -5.17
N TRP A 198 -16.66 9.50 -3.88
CA TRP A 198 -16.71 8.43 -2.90
C TRP A 198 -18.12 7.88 -2.72
N SER A 199 -19.13 8.74 -2.67
CA SER A 199 -20.54 8.31 -2.54
C SER A 199 -21.01 7.53 -3.77
N ALA A 200 -20.57 7.92 -4.97
CA ALA A 200 -20.80 7.15 -6.19
C ALA A 200 -20.08 5.80 -6.12
N ALA A 201 -18.81 5.78 -5.71
CA ALA A 201 -18.03 4.55 -5.59
C ALA A 201 -18.67 3.55 -4.61
N VAL A 202 -19.17 4.01 -3.45
CA VAL A 202 -19.87 3.19 -2.46
C VAL A 202 -21.16 2.59 -3.00
N ARG A 203 -21.89 3.31 -3.85
CA ARG A 203 -23.14 2.83 -4.46
C ARG A 203 -22.86 1.83 -5.59
N ASP A 204 -21.85 2.12 -6.41
CA ASP A 204 -21.66 1.46 -7.69
C ASP A 204 -20.70 0.26 -7.60
N ASN A 205 -19.98 0.09 -6.49
CA ASN A 205 -18.97 -0.95 -6.33
C ASN A 205 -19.12 -1.70 -5.00
N PRO A 206 -18.82 -3.01 -4.96
CA PRO A 206 -18.67 -3.72 -3.71
C PRO A 206 -17.50 -3.13 -2.91
N PRO A 207 -17.58 -3.08 -1.57
CA PRO A 207 -16.55 -2.47 -0.74
C PRO A 207 -15.23 -3.25 -0.78
N PHE A 208 -15.26 -4.56 -1.08
CA PHE A 208 -14.10 -5.44 -0.96
C PHE A 208 -13.38 -5.26 0.39
N TRP A 209 -14.18 -5.31 1.45
CA TRP A 209 -13.70 -5.29 2.83
C TRP A 209 -12.96 -6.59 3.14
N CYS A 210 -11.63 -6.50 3.28
CA CYS A 210 -10.76 -7.63 3.54
C CYS A 210 -10.58 -7.79 5.05
N GLN A 211 -11.52 -8.47 5.71
CA GLN A 211 -11.44 -8.69 7.16
C GLN A 211 -10.41 -9.77 7.50
N ASN A 212 -9.54 -9.51 8.49
CA ASN A 212 -8.51 -10.46 8.94
C ASN A 212 -7.66 -11.03 7.78
N MET A 213 -7.30 -10.17 6.82
CA MET A 213 -6.58 -10.57 5.60
C MET A 213 -7.26 -11.73 4.83
N HIS A 214 -8.57 -11.88 4.95
CA HIS A 214 -9.35 -12.76 4.08
C HIS A 214 -9.70 -12.02 2.79
N PHE A 215 -9.34 -12.66 1.67
CA PHE A 215 -9.45 -12.08 0.32
C PHE A 215 -10.44 -12.85 -0.56
N ASP A 216 -11.25 -13.75 0.02
CA ASP A 216 -12.03 -14.72 -0.76
C ASP A 216 -13.07 -14.02 -1.63
N SER A 217 -13.77 -13.00 -1.12
CA SER A 217 -14.70 -12.17 -1.91
C SER A 217 -14.01 -11.43 -3.05
N VAL A 218 -12.79 -10.93 -2.83
CA VAL A 218 -12.00 -10.25 -3.87
C VAL A 218 -11.57 -11.23 -4.96
N LEU A 219 -11.13 -12.43 -4.57
CA LEU A 219 -10.67 -13.45 -5.50
C LEU A 219 -11.80 -14.12 -6.28
N GLN A 220 -13.02 -14.13 -5.73
CA GLN A 220 -14.21 -14.73 -6.34
C GLN A 220 -14.97 -13.72 -7.21
N ASP A 221 -15.24 -12.53 -6.67
CA ASP A 221 -16.17 -11.57 -7.28
C ASP A 221 -15.46 -10.34 -7.86
N GLY A 222 -14.20 -10.12 -7.48
CA GLY A 222 -13.44 -8.94 -7.88
C GLY A 222 -12.73 -9.11 -9.22
N LYS A 223 -12.63 -8.01 -9.95
CA LYS A 223 -11.81 -7.92 -11.16
C LYS A 223 -10.44 -7.34 -10.84
N SER A 224 -9.46 -7.63 -11.69
CA SER A 224 -8.07 -7.18 -11.48
C SER A 224 -7.92 -5.65 -11.37
N TRP A 225 -8.81 -4.88 -11.99
CA TRP A 225 -8.81 -3.43 -11.94
C TRP A 225 -9.63 -2.83 -10.79
N ASP A 226 -10.42 -3.63 -10.07
CA ASP A 226 -11.19 -3.16 -8.92
C ASP A 226 -10.33 -3.09 -7.65
N VAL A 227 -9.18 -3.75 -7.65
CA VAL A 227 -8.26 -3.79 -6.50
C VAL A 227 -7.13 -2.78 -6.72
N ASP A 228 -6.82 -1.98 -5.72
CA ASP A 228 -5.70 -1.04 -5.81
C ASP A 228 -4.33 -1.69 -5.53
N ASP A 229 -3.27 -0.92 -5.78
CA ASP A 229 -1.88 -1.36 -5.58
C ASP A 229 -1.62 -1.90 -4.16
N PHE A 230 -2.26 -1.31 -3.13
CA PHE A 230 -2.10 -1.77 -1.76
C PHE A 230 -2.70 -3.17 -1.59
N GLY A 231 -3.93 -3.36 -2.08
CA GLY A 231 -4.63 -4.63 -2.07
C GLY A 231 -3.85 -5.72 -2.79
N ILE A 232 -3.35 -5.45 -4.01
CA ILE A 232 -2.55 -6.41 -4.77
C ILE A 232 -1.29 -6.82 -4.00
N VAL A 233 -0.57 -5.85 -3.43
CA VAL A 233 0.65 -6.15 -2.66
C VAL A 233 0.34 -7.00 -1.42
N MET A 234 -0.73 -6.69 -0.68
CA MET A 234 -1.15 -7.50 0.46
C MET A 234 -1.59 -8.91 0.04
N MET A 235 -2.35 -9.04 -1.05
CA MET A 235 -2.78 -10.33 -1.61
C MET A 235 -1.58 -11.19 -2.02
N VAL A 236 -0.59 -10.65 -2.73
CA VAL A 236 0.62 -11.39 -3.11
C VAL A 236 1.41 -11.83 -1.88
N MET A 237 1.52 -10.95 -0.87
CA MET A 237 2.21 -11.25 0.37
C MET A 237 1.56 -12.39 1.16
N TYR A 238 0.23 -12.51 1.09
CA TYR A 238 -0.56 -13.44 1.90
C TYR A 238 -0.94 -14.74 1.20
N LYS A 239 -1.37 -14.65 -0.05
CA LYS A 239 -1.88 -15.78 -0.83
C LYS A 239 -0.82 -16.37 -1.76
N GLY A 240 0.34 -15.72 -1.86
CA GLY A 240 1.45 -16.12 -2.72
C GLY A 240 1.32 -15.53 -4.11
N ARG A 241 2.48 -15.32 -4.75
CA ARG A 241 2.55 -14.65 -6.05
C ARG A 241 1.84 -15.43 -7.16
N ASP A 242 2.12 -16.72 -7.28
CA ASP A 242 1.63 -17.53 -8.41
C ASP A 242 0.10 -17.49 -8.49
N ARG A 243 -0.57 -17.67 -7.35
CA ARG A 243 -2.04 -17.57 -7.26
C ARG A 243 -2.57 -16.20 -7.68
N ILE A 244 -1.88 -15.11 -7.33
CA ILE A 244 -2.33 -13.76 -7.69
C ILE A 244 -1.99 -13.43 -9.14
N ASP A 245 -0.86 -13.89 -9.66
CA ASP A 245 -0.50 -13.72 -11.07
C ASP A 245 -1.50 -14.45 -11.98
N GLU A 246 -1.95 -15.67 -11.61
CA GLU A 246 -3.04 -16.38 -12.30
C GLU A 246 -4.36 -15.61 -12.27
N TRP A 247 -4.75 -15.07 -11.10
CA TRP A 247 -5.97 -14.28 -10.95
C TRP A 247 -5.91 -12.97 -11.76
N LEU A 248 -4.76 -12.29 -11.76
CA LEU A 248 -4.52 -11.08 -12.56
C LEU A 248 -4.56 -11.36 -14.07
N GLN A 249 -4.01 -12.49 -14.51
CA GLN A 249 -4.01 -12.88 -15.91
C GLN A 249 -5.43 -13.12 -16.42
N LYS A 250 -6.26 -13.85 -15.67
CA LYS A 250 -7.68 -14.03 -15.98
C LYS A 250 -8.42 -12.70 -16.08
N GLY A 251 -8.19 -11.80 -15.11
CA GLY A 251 -8.76 -10.46 -15.16
C GLY A 251 -8.31 -9.64 -16.37
N ASN A 252 -7.04 -9.70 -16.78
CA ASN A 252 -6.56 -8.95 -17.95
C ASN A 252 -7.19 -9.44 -19.27
N VAL A 253 -7.41 -10.75 -19.40
CA VAL A 253 -8.13 -11.36 -20.52
C VAL A 253 -9.55 -10.82 -20.60
N GLU A 254 -10.29 -10.85 -19.48
CA GLU A 254 -11.63 -10.27 -19.37
C GLU A 254 -11.65 -8.78 -19.71
N ARG A 255 -10.66 -8.03 -19.21
CA ARG A 255 -10.54 -6.59 -19.49
C ARG A 255 -10.45 -6.34 -20.99
N ASN A 256 -9.56 -7.06 -21.66
CA ASN A 256 -9.35 -6.88 -23.09
C ASN A 256 -10.62 -7.26 -23.87
N ALA A 257 -11.29 -8.35 -23.50
CA ALA A 257 -12.56 -8.73 -24.11
C ALA A 257 -13.65 -7.66 -23.99
N VAL A 258 -13.80 -7.05 -22.80
CA VAL A 258 -14.84 -6.05 -22.53
C VAL A 258 -14.52 -4.68 -23.14
N PHE A 259 -13.28 -4.22 -23.03
CA PHE A 259 -12.91 -2.84 -23.40
C PHE A 259 -12.29 -2.71 -24.79
N ASN A 260 -11.81 -3.81 -25.38
CA ASN A 260 -11.21 -3.80 -26.72
C ASN A 260 -11.44 -5.16 -27.43
N PRO A 261 -12.68 -5.44 -27.84
CA PRO A 261 -13.07 -6.73 -28.40
C PRO A 261 -12.30 -7.10 -29.67
N ASP A 262 -11.93 -6.12 -30.50
CA ASP A 262 -11.15 -6.34 -31.72
C ASP A 262 -9.70 -6.78 -31.41
N LEU A 263 -9.07 -6.14 -30.42
CA LEU A 263 -7.75 -6.57 -29.93
C LEU A 263 -7.81 -7.97 -29.32
N PHE A 264 -8.88 -8.27 -28.58
CA PHE A 264 -9.08 -9.56 -27.96
C PHE A 264 -9.25 -10.68 -29.00
N ALA A 265 -10.07 -10.46 -30.03
CA ALA A 265 -10.21 -11.39 -31.16
C ALA A 265 -8.86 -11.66 -31.85
N THR A 266 -8.08 -10.60 -32.10
CA THR A 266 -6.74 -10.71 -32.69
C THR A 266 -5.77 -11.51 -31.79
N MET A 267 -5.87 -11.36 -30.46
CA MET A 267 -5.07 -12.14 -29.51
C MET A 267 -5.42 -13.63 -29.55
N ILE A 268 -6.69 -14.00 -29.70
CA ILE A 268 -7.12 -15.40 -29.83
C ILE A 268 -6.59 -16.00 -31.14
N GLU A 269 -6.70 -15.28 -32.25
CA GLU A 269 -6.23 -15.73 -33.57
C GLU A 269 -4.70 -15.96 -33.64
N THR A 270 -3.94 -15.38 -32.71
CA THR A 270 -2.46 -15.47 -32.67
C THR A 270 -1.91 -16.41 -31.60
N MET A 271 -2.76 -17.07 -30.81
CA MET A 271 -2.35 -18.04 -29.79
C MET A 271 -2.15 -19.46 -30.37
N PRO A 272 -1.24 -20.28 -29.80
CA PRO A 272 -1.08 -21.68 -30.21
C PRO A 272 -2.36 -22.49 -29.98
N ASP A 273 -2.71 -23.41 -30.90
CA ASP A 273 -3.96 -24.19 -30.93
C ASP A 273 -4.31 -24.92 -29.61
N GLU A 274 -3.32 -25.21 -28.77
CA GLU A 274 -3.49 -25.91 -27.48
C GLU A 274 -4.20 -25.08 -26.40
N VAL A 275 -4.27 -23.75 -26.53
CA VAL A 275 -4.88 -22.82 -25.54
C VAL A 275 -6.32 -22.41 -25.92
N HIS A 276 -6.72 -22.71 -27.16
CA HIS A 276 -7.95 -22.26 -27.80
C HIS A 276 -9.27 -22.76 -27.17
N PRO A 277 -9.41 -24.01 -26.67
CA PRO A 277 -10.72 -24.56 -26.29
C PRO A 277 -11.37 -23.88 -25.07
N ASP A 278 -10.61 -23.68 -23.99
CA ASP A 278 -11.13 -23.15 -22.72
C ASP A 278 -11.46 -21.64 -22.81
N MET A 279 -10.71 -20.91 -23.65
CA MET A 279 -10.84 -19.47 -23.83
C MET A 279 -12.00 -19.08 -24.75
N LEU A 280 -12.26 -19.87 -25.81
CA LEU A 280 -13.45 -19.70 -26.65
C LEU A 280 -14.74 -19.96 -25.88
N GLN A 281 -14.73 -20.98 -25.01
CA GLN A 281 -15.88 -21.30 -24.17
C GLN A 281 -16.19 -20.14 -23.21
N TYR A 282 -15.15 -19.50 -22.66
CA TYR A 282 -15.29 -18.31 -21.83
C TYR A 282 -15.81 -17.08 -22.62
N ALA A 283 -15.27 -16.82 -23.80
CA ALA A 283 -15.71 -15.73 -24.69
C ALA A 283 -17.19 -15.85 -25.10
N SER A 284 -17.68 -17.09 -25.27
CA SER A 284 -19.09 -17.36 -25.61
C SER A 284 -20.09 -17.17 -24.45
N THR A 285 -19.60 -16.94 -23.23
CA THR A 285 -20.43 -16.76 -22.02
C THR A 285 -20.47 -15.31 -21.51
N LEU A 286 -19.74 -14.40 -22.15
CA LEU A 286 -19.80 -12.98 -21.85
C LEU A 286 -21.06 -12.35 -22.49
N PRO A 287 -21.76 -11.44 -21.80
CA PRO A 287 -22.96 -10.78 -22.30
C PRO A 287 -22.70 -9.85 -23.50
#